data_AF-A0A552JCR8-F1
#
_entry.id   AF-A0A552JCR8-F1
#
_cell.length_a   1.000
_cell.length_b   1.000
_cell.length_c   1.000
_cell.angle_alpha   90.00
_cell.angle_beta   90.00
_cell.angle_gamma   90.00
#
_symmetry.space_group_name_H-M   'P 1'
#
loop_
_entity.id
_entity.type
_entity.pdbx_description
1 polymer ?
#
loop_
_entity_poly.entity_id
_entity_poly.type
_entity_poly.pdbx_seq_one_letter_code
_entity_poly.pdbx_strand_id
1 'polypeptide(L)'
;MLSINLDRETENYLADIISEENISSEELLKKLIYEHWQSLKPRKTLLQRRGGHPQHLLENAPPNLSLRENRKKVVAEYIQNHHQQHHS
;
A
#
# COMPACT_ATOMS: atom_id res chain seq x y z
N MET A 1 22.01 24.08 1.82
CA MET A 1 22.36 23.08 2.85
C MET A 1 21.44 23.27 4.03
N LEU A 2 20.75 22.23 4.45
CA LEU A 2 19.98 22.24 5.70
C LEU A 2 20.96 21.96 6.84
N SER A 3 20.99 22.81 7.87
CA SER A 3 21.76 22.54 9.10
C SER A 3 20.81 22.01 10.15
N ILE A 4 21.10 20.85 10.73
CA ILE A 4 20.30 20.23 11.79
C ILE A 4 21.12 20.34 13.07
N ASN A 5 20.53 20.91 14.11
CA ASN A 5 21.13 20.90 15.44
C ASN A 5 20.68 19.62 16.14
N LEU A 6 21.63 18.77 16.48
CA LEU A 6 21.41 17.58 17.29
C LEU A 6 21.89 17.87 18.71
N ASP A 7 21.22 17.28 19.69
CA ASP A 7 21.75 17.22 21.04
C ASP A 7 22.85 16.15 21.12
N ARG A 8 23.69 16.26 22.15
CA ARG A 8 24.87 15.40 22.31
C ARG A 8 24.55 13.90 22.31
N GLU A 9 23.40 13.52 22.85
CA GLU A 9 22.98 12.13 22.88
C GLU A 9 22.67 11.62 21.47
N THR A 10 21.89 12.38 20.69
CA THR A 10 21.57 12.04 19.31
C THR A 10 22.78 12.06 18.37
N GLU A 11 23.77 12.93 18.63
CA GLU A 11 25.05 12.90 17.90
C GLU A 11 25.79 11.57 18.11
N ASN A 12 25.77 11.00 19.32
CA ASN A 12 26.39 9.71 19.59
C ASN A 12 25.66 8.59 18.82
N TYR A 13 24.32 8.61 18.81
CA TYR A 13 23.53 7.65 18.03
C TYR A 13 23.85 7.72 16.53
N LEU A 14 23.97 8.93 15.99
CA LEU A 14 24.35 9.14 14.59
C LEU A 14 25.73 8.53 14.29
N ALA A 15 26.71 8.76 15.17
CA ALA A 15 28.06 8.22 15.01
C ALA A 15 28.08 6.70 15.05
N ASP A 16 27.34 6.09 15.98
CA ASP A 16 27.25 4.63 16.12
C ASP A 16 26.62 4.00 14.86
N ILE A 17 25.51 4.55 14.36
CA ILE A 17 24.82 4.04 13.16
C ILE A 17 25.71 4.15 11.92
N ILE A 18 26.38 5.29 11.74
CA ILE A 18 27.29 5.51 10.60
C ILE A 18 28.47 4.52 10.65
N SER A 19 28.99 4.24 11.84
CA SER A 19 30.08 3.29 12.05
C SER A 19 29.64 1.85 11.74
N GLU A 20 28.44 1.45 12.17
CA GLU A 20 27.92 0.09 11.98
C GLU A 20 27.46 -0.18 10.53
N GLU A 21 26.72 0.74 9.92
CA GLU A 21 26.21 0.58 8.55
C GLU A 21 27.24 0.97 7.47
N ASN A 22 28.35 1.64 7.84
CA ASN A 22 29.38 2.17 6.94
C ASN A 22 28.79 3.03 5.79
N ILE A 23 27.86 3.92 6.15
CA ILE A 23 27.17 4.83 5.22
C ILE A 23 27.40 6.29 5.62
N SER A 24 27.19 7.22 4.70
CA SER A 24 27.24 8.64 5.02
C SER A 24 26.01 9.11 5.81
N SER A 25 26.16 10.20 6.58
CA SER A 25 25.04 10.86 7.26
C SER A 25 23.94 11.31 6.30
N GLU A 26 24.31 11.71 5.08
CA GLU A 26 23.35 12.09 4.03
C GLU A 26 22.51 10.89 3.55
N GLU A 27 23.15 9.74 3.33
CA GLU A 27 22.45 8.51 2.93
C GLU A 27 21.50 8.01 4.03
N LEU A 28 21.97 8.02 5.28
CA LEU A 28 21.14 7.68 6.43
C LEU A 28 19.92 8.60 6.52
N LEU A 29 20.12 9.92 6.38
CA LEU A 29 19.03 10.89 6.43
C LEU A 29 18.01 10.66 5.31
N LYS A 30 18.46 10.39 4.07
CA LYS A 30 17.57 10.05 2.94
C LYS A 30 16.75 8.80 3.23
N LYS A 31 17.37 7.75 3.76
CA LYS A 31 16.73 6.48 4.14
C LYS A 31 15.67 6.71 5.21
N LEU A 32 16.02 7.40 6.30
CA LEU A 32 15.10 7.71 7.41
C LEU A 32 13.91 8.57 6.96
N ILE A 33 14.14 9.61 6.14
CA ILE A 33 13.06 10.44 5.60
C ILE A 33 12.11 9.59 4.75
N TYR A 34 12.64 8.72 3.90
CA TYR A 34 11.82 7.85 3.07
C TYR A 34 10.99 6.86 3.90
N GLU A 35 11.60 6.20 4.89
CA GLU A 35 10.92 5.28 5.81
C GLU A 35 9.84 6.00 6.63
N HIS A 36 10.14 7.19 7.16
CA HIS A 36 9.18 8.01 7.87
C HIS A 36 8.02 8.46 6.96
N TRP A 37 8.33 8.88 5.73
CA TRP A 37 7.29 9.21 4.75
C TRP A 37 6.41 8.02 4.40
N GLN A 38 6.97 6.81 4.33
CA GLN A 38 6.18 5.60 4.15
C GLN A 38 5.32 5.26 5.37
N SER A 39 5.82 5.47 6.59
CA SER A 39 5.07 5.17 7.82
C SER A 39 3.88 6.11 8.02
N LEU A 40 3.99 7.37 7.57
CA LEU A 40 2.89 8.32 7.53
C LEU A 40 1.75 7.88 6.59
N LYS A 41 2.05 7.05 5.58
CA LYS A 41 1.01 6.52 4.69
C LYS A 41 0.25 5.42 5.40
N PRO A 42 -1.09 5.49 5.49
CA PRO A 42 -1.87 4.39 6.03
C PRO A 42 -1.57 3.13 5.22
N ARG A 43 -1.26 2.03 5.92
CA ARG A 43 -1.03 0.74 5.27
C ARG A 43 -2.26 0.41 4.44
N LYS A 44 -2.10 0.37 3.11
CA LYS A 44 -3.19 -0.01 2.21
C LYS A 44 -3.66 -1.41 2.59
N THR A 45 -4.96 -1.55 2.85
CA THR A 45 -5.58 -2.87 3.04
C THR A 45 -5.43 -3.71 1.78
N LEU A 46 -5.53 -5.04 1.89
CA LEU A 46 -5.50 -5.92 0.71
C LEU A 46 -6.50 -5.48 -0.36
N LEU A 47 -7.67 -5.01 0.07
CA LEU A 47 -8.70 -4.43 -0.79
C LEU A 47 -8.19 -3.19 -1.55
N GLN A 48 -7.61 -2.22 -0.85
CA GLN A 48 -7.06 -1.00 -1.46
C GLN A 48 -5.89 -1.29 -2.40
N ARG A 49 -5.10 -2.35 -2.14
CA ARG A 49 -4.04 -2.81 -3.05
C ARG A 49 -4.61 -3.43 -4.33
N ARG A 50 -5.81 -4.00 -4.27
CA ARG A 50 -6.51 -4.63 -5.40
C ARG A 50 -7.51 -3.71 -6.12
N GLY A 51 -7.47 -2.39 -5.86
CA GLY A 51 -8.32 -1.42 -6.55
C GLY A 51 -9.64 -1.08 -5.84
N GLY A 52 -9.86 -1.54 -4.62
CA GLY A 52 -11.06 -1.22 -3.84
C GLY A 52 -12.18 -2.25 -3.99
N HIS A 53 -13.39 -1.89 -3.55
CA HIS A 53 -14.58 -2.70 -3.79
C HIS A 53 -15.01 -2.58 -5.25
N PRO A 54 -15.49 -3.67 -5.88
CA PRO A 54 -16.02 -3.62 -7.23
C PRO A 54 -17.23 -2.68 -7.25
N GLN A 55 -17.18 -1.70 -8.14
CA GLN A 55 -18.31 -0.81 -8.38
C GLN A 55 -19.31 -1.56 -9.27
N HIS A 56 -20.61 -1.44 -8.97
CA HIS A 56 -21.69 -1.96 -9.81
C HIS A 56 -21.76 -3.49 -10.00
N LEU A 57 -21.14 -4.28 -9.10
CA LEU A 57 -21.05 -5.76 -9.19
C LEU A 57 -22.39 -6.46 -9.45
N LEU A 58 -23.50 -5.93 -8.92
CA LEU A 58 -24.83 -6.53 -8.99
C LEU A 58 -25.89 -5.61 -9.62
N GLU A 59 -25.48 -4.52 -10.28
CA GLU A 59 -26.43 -3.53 -10.80
C GLU A 59 -27.39 -4.13 -11.84
N ASN A 60 -26.89 -5.00 -12.70
CA ASN A 60 -27.68 -5.66 -13.76
C ASN A 60 -28.07 -7.10 -13.41
N ALA A 61 -27.99 -7.47 -12.13
CA ALA A 61 -28.23 -8.84 -11.71
C ALA A 61 -29.73 -9.19 -11.71
N PRO A 62 -30.10 -10.43 -12.07
CA PRO A 62 -31.50 -10.86 -12.10
C PRO A 62 -32.12 -10.84 -10.70
N PRO A 63 -33.44 -10.62 -10.56
CA PRO A 63 -34.11 -10.43 -9.26
C PRO A 63 -34.05 -11.66 -8.33
N ASN A 64 -33.66 -12.83 -8.84
CA ASN A 64 -33.60 -14.09 -8.10
C ASN A 64 -32.29 -14.28 -7.29
N LEU A 65 -31.79 -13.25 -6.62
CA LEU A 65 -30.54 -13.30 -5.85
C LEU A 65 -30.67 -13.83 -4.41
N SER A 66 -31.86 -14.21 -3.96
CA SER A 66 -32.05 -14.71 -2.59
C SER A 66 -31.25 -15.99 -2.34
N LEU A 67 -31.12 -16.85 -3.35
CA LEU A 67 -30.34 -18.08 -3.28
C LEU A 67 -28.85 -17.82 -3.46
N ARG A 68 -28.03 -18.42 -2.59
CA ARG A 68 -26.57 -18.32 -2.63
C ARG A 68 -26.00 -18.74 -3.97
N GLU A 69 -26.52 -19.81 -4.56
CA GLU A 69 -26.01 -20.33 -5.84
C GLU A 69 -26.25 -19.36 -7.00
N ASN A 70 -27.37 -18.64 -7.00
CA ASN A 70 -27.64 -17.61 -8.01
C ASN A 70 -26.66 -16.43 -7.87
N ARG A 71 -26.39 -15.98 -6.64
CA ARG A 71 -25.37 -14.94 -6.40
C ARG A 71 -23.98 -15.37 -6.87
N LYS A 72 -23.59 -16.63 -6.61
CA LYS A 72 -22.28 -17.15 -7.03
C LYS A 72 -22.11 -17.15 -8.55
N LYS A 73 -23.16 -17.52 -9.30
CA LYS A 73 -23.14 -17.50 -10.77
C LYS A 73 -22.89 -16.08 -11.30
N VAL A 74 -23.67 -15.11 -10.82
CA VAL A 74 -23.56 -13.70 -11.24
C VAL A 74 -22.17 -13.13 -10.93
N VAL A 75 -21.62 -13.40 -9.75
CA VAL A 75 -20.27 -12.95 -9.38
C VAL A 75 -19.20 -13.61 -10.25
N ALA A 76 -19.34 -14.89 -10.58
CA ALA A 76 -18.39 -15.59 -11.47
C ALA A 76 -18.39 -14.98 -12.87
N GLU A 77 -19.57 -14.68 -13.43
CA GLU A 77 -19.72 -14.01 -14.73
C GLU A 77 -19.07 -12.62 -14.71
N TYR A 78 -19.31 -11.83 -13.66
CA TYR A 78 -18.68 -10.51 -13.51
C TYR A 78 -17.15 -10.60 -13.51
N ILE A 79 -16.59 -11.54 -12.73
CA ILE A 79 -15.13 -11.74 -12.64
C ILE A 79 -14.56 -12.11 -14.02
N GLN A 80 -15.21 -13.04 -14.74
CA GLN A 80 -14.77 -13.47 -16.06
C GLN A 80 -14.77 -12.32 -17.08
N ASN A 81 -15.84 -11.53 -17.12
CA ASN A 81 -15.96 -10.38 -18.04
C ASN A 81 -14.90 -9.31 -17.74
N HIS A 82 -14.66 -9.03 -16.46
CA HIS A 82 -13.63 -8.07 -16.05
C HIS A 82 -12.22 -8.55 -16.45
N HIS A 83 -11.92 -9.84 -16.35
CA HIS A 83 -10.63 -10.36 -16.81
C HIS A 83 -10.44 -10.22 -18.33
N GLN A 84 -11.50 -10.44 -19.12
CA GLN A 84 -11.43 -10.31 -20.58
C GLN A 84 -11.17 -8.86 -21.03
N GLN A 85 -11.83 -7.89 -20.38
CA GLN A 85 -11.68 -6.46 -20.71
C GLN A 85 -10.27 -5.92 -20.45
N HIS A 86 -9.57 -6.44 -19.44
CA HIS A 86 -8.23 -5.97 -19.06
C HIS A 86 -7.07 -6.77 -19.69
N HIS A 87 -7.37 -7.85 -20.41
CA HIS A 87 -6.38 -8.68 -21.13
C HIS A 87 -6.55 -8.64 -22.66
N SER A 88 -7.30 -7.66 -23.18
CA SER A 88 -7.40 -7.33 -24.60
C SER A 88 -6.50 -6.13 -24.94
#